data_AF-A0AAJ0MGW9-F1
#
_entry.id   AF-A0AAJ0MGW9-F1
#
_cell.length_a   1.000
_cell.length_b   1.000
_cell.length_c   1.000
_cell.angle_alpha   90.00
_cell.angle_beta   90.00
_cell.angle_gamma   90.00
#
_symmetry.space_group_name_H-M   'P 1'
#
loop_
_entity.id
_entity.type
_entity.pdbx_description
1 polymer ?
#
loop_
_entity_poly.entity_id
_entity_poly.type
_entity_poly.pdbx_seq_one_letter_code
_entity_poly.pdbx_strand_id
1 'polypeptide(L)'
;MNAADWSCKVFRLRRLPGQVSTPAAVASLLSSVLDLPSDHVVVYSVAWTHEIFMEVPFNVATLQMKSVPLGLQQNLADNEWLLPIPGRNTADDVLILDTHFEGITILHDPVPS
;
A
#
# COMPACT_ATOMS: atom_id res chain seq x y z
N MET A 1 -19.19 -20.50 -0.81
CA MET A 1 -18.65 -19.17 -1.14
C MET A 1 -17.19 -19.37 -1.50
N ASN A 2 -16.79 -19.09 -2.75
CA ASN A 2 -15.38 -19.10 -3.10
C ASN A 2 -14.72 -17.95 -2.34
N ALA A 3 -13.67 -18.24 -1.57
CA ALA A 3 -12.83 -17.19 -1.01
C ALA A 3 -12.32 -16.32 -2.19
N ALA A 4 -12.39 -15.00 -2.06
CA ALA A 4 -11.86 -14.13 -3.10
C ALA A 4 -10.36 -14.43 -3.24
N ASP A 5 -9.93 -14.77 -4.45
CA ASP A 5 -8.52 -14.98 -4.76
C ASP A 5 -7.89 -13.64 -5.11
N TRP A 6 -6.99 -13.16 -4.25
CA TRP A 6 -6.23 -11.92 -4.46
C TRP A 6 -4.83 -12.17 -5.02
N SER A 7 -4.44 -13.43 -5.22
CA SER A 7 -3.11 -13.77 -5.73
C SER A 7 -2.85 -13.22 -7.14
N CYS A 8 -3.90 -12.92 -7.91
CA CYS A 8 -3.81 -12.29 -9.22
C CYS A 8 -3.99 -10.77 -9.21
N LYS A 9 -4.35 -10.16 -8.08
CA LYS A 9 -4.60 -8.71 -7.97
C LYS A 9 -3.32 -7.96 -7.61
N VAL A 10 -2.91 -7.03 -8.46
CA VAL A 10 -1.85 -6.07 -8.13
C VAL A 10 -2.47 -4.86 -7.44
N PHE A 11 -1.86 -4.46 -6.33
CA PHE A 11 -2.24 -3.31 -5.54
C PHE A 11 -1.18 -2.23 -5.62
N ARG A 12 -1.62 -0.98 -5.48
CA ARG A 12 -0.80 0.19 -5.23
C ARG A 12 -1.06 0.66 -3.80
N LEU A 13 0.01 0.88 -3.05
CA LEU A 13 -0.04 1.47 -1.71
C LEU A 13 0.51 2.89 -1.78
N ARG A 14 -0.34 3.87 -1.48
CA ARG A 14 -0.01 5.31 -1.49
C ARG A 14 0.12 5.86 -0.07
N ARG A 15 0.64 7.10 0.00
CA ARG A 15 0.92 7.85 1.23
C ARG A 15 1.85 7.10 2.19
N LEU A 16 2.79 6.31 1.64
CA LEU A 16 3.81 5.71 2.49
C LEU A 16 4.66 6.80 3.14
N PRO A 17 4.93 6.71 4.45
CA PRO A 17 5.84 7.61 5.12
C PRO A 17 7.22 7.60 4.44
N GLY A 18 7.88 8.76 4.34
CA GLY A 18 9.16 8.87 3.63
C GLY A 18 10.26 7.92 4.13
N GLN A 19 10.25 7.55 5.42
CA GLN A 19 11.18 6.55 5.97
C GLN A 19 10.92 5.11 5.51
N VAL A 20 9.77 4.82 4.89
CA VAL A 20 9.40 3.51 4.35
C VAL A 20 9.71 3.50 2.86
N SER A 21 10.96 3.17 2.53
CA SER A 21 11.51 3.25 1.16
C SER A 21 11.97 1.90 0.59
N THR A 22 11.90 0.82 1.37
CA THR A 22 12.34 -0.51 0.95
C THR A 22 11.18 -1.52 0.91
N PRO A 23 11.22 -2.52 0.02
CA PRO A 23 10.22 -3.60 -0.02
C PRO A 23 9.97 -4.26 1.34
N ALA A 24 11.04 -4.52 2.11
CA ALA A 24 10.94 -5.13 3.44
C ALA A 24 10.22 -4.22 4.45
N ALA A 25 10.52 -2.92 4.44
CA ALA A 25 9.85 -1.95 5.31
C ALA A 25 8.36 -1.82 4.97
N VAL A 26 8.00 -1.83 3.68
CA VAL A 26 6.61 -1.81 3.21
C VAL A 26 5.87 -3.07 3.67
N ALA A 27 6.45 -4.26 3.49
CA ALA A 27 5.84 -5.51 3.91
C ALA A 27 5.64 -5.58 5.44
N SER A 28 6.62 -5.10 6.22
CA SER A 28 6.52 -5.04 7.67
C SER A 28 5.44 -4.07 8.15
N LEU A 29 5.30 -2.91 7.50
CA LEU A 29 4.24 -1.95 7.82
C LEU A 29 2.85 -2.55 7.54
N LEU A 30 2.64 -3.13 6.35
CA LEU A 30 1.36 -3.73 6.00
C LEU A 30 1.01 -4.92 6.88
N SER A 31 1.99 -5.75 7.22
CA SER A 31 1.81 -6.87 8.14
C SER A 31 1.19 -6.42 9.48
N SER A 32 1.68 -5.30 10.02
CA SER A 32 1.14 -4.69 11.25
C SER A 32 -0.25 -4.08 11.06
N VAL A 33 -0.46 -3.36 9.95
CA VAL A 33 -1.71 -2.62 9.68
C VAL A 33 -2.89 -3.56 9.39
N LEU A 34 -2.64 -4.65 8.67
CA LEU A 34 -3.67 -5.55 8.16
C LEU A 34 -3.71 -6.91 8.90
N ASP A 35 -2.90 -7.06 9.95
CA ASP A 35 -2.77 -8.28 10.75
C ASP A 35 -2.56 -9.53 9.86
N LEU A 36 -1.56 -9.45 8.96
CA LEU A 36 -1.17 -10.57 8.10
C LEU A 36 0.33 -10.89 8.22
N PRO A 37 0.75 -12.12 7.94
CA PRO A 37 2.17 -12.44 7.83
C PRO A 37 2.88 -11.59 6.77
N SER A 38 4.08 -11.09 7.07
CA SER A 38 4.83 -10.24 6.15
C SER A 38 5.23 -10.94 4.84
N ASP A 39 5.43 -12.26 4.88
CA ASP A 39 5.71 -13.12 3.71
C ASP A 39 4.49 -13.35 2.80
N HIS A 40 3.31 -12.93 3.24
CA HIS A 40 2.11 -12.86 2.42
C HIS A 40 2.02 -11.55 1.61
N VAL A 41 2.90 -10.58 1.86
CA VAL A 41 3.03 -9.34 1.09
C VAL A 41 4.23 -9.44 0.14
N VAL A 42 3.97 -9.44 -1.17
CA VAL A 42 5.02 -9.43 -2.19
C VAL A 42 5.12 -8.03 -2.77
N VAL A 43 6.17 -7.29 -2.41
CA VAL A 43 6.39 -5.92 -2.91
C VAL A 43 7.31 -5.98 -4.13
N TYR A 44 6.82 -5.49 -5.28
CA TYR A 44 7.56 -5.48 -6.54
C TYR A 44 8.45 -4.25 -6.69
N SER A 45 7.93 -3.09 -6.31
CA SER A 45 8.64 -1.82 -6.45
C SER A 45 8.22 -0.85 -5.35
N VAL A 46 9.15 0.03 -5.00
CA VAL A 46 8.89 1.22 -4.19
C VAL A 46 9.44 2.40 -4.98
N ALA A 47 8.59 3.38 -5.23
CA ALA A 47 8.91 4.61 -5.92
C ALA A 47 8.51 5.78 -5.03
N TRP A 48 8.94 6.98 -5.39
CA TRP A 48 8.44 8.20 -4.79
C TRP A 48 7.62 8.97 -5.82
N THR A 49 6.61 9.67 -5.34
CA THR A 49 5.77 10.52 -6.19
C THR A 49 5.54 11.87 -5.51
N HIS A 50 5.34 12.87 -6.35
CA HIS A 50 4.93 14.20 -5.94
C HIS A 50 3.55 14.41 -6.57
N GLU A 51 2.47 14.15 -5.81
CA GLU A 51 1.16 14.55 -6.29
C GLU A 51 1.10 16.08 -6.32
N ILE A 52 0.59 16.64 -7.41
CA ILE A 52 0.53 18.09 -7.68
C ILE A 52 -0.16 18.87 -6.54
N PHE A 53 -1.00 18.20 -5.75
CA PHE A 53 -1.77 18.76 -4.64
C PHE A 53 -1.26 18.40 -3.25
N MET A 54 -0.15 17.66 -3.12
CA MET A 54 0.51 17.40 -1.84
C MET A 54 1.84 18.14 -1.77
N GLU A 55 2.04 18.91 -0.71
CA GLU A 55 3.28 19.69 -0.48
C GLU A 55 4.51 18.81 -0.20
N VAL A 56 4.30 17.55 0.17
CA VAL A 56 5.39 16.64 0.57
C VAL A 56 5.35 15.40 -0.33
N PRO A 57 6.49 15.02 -0.96
CA PRO A 57 6.58 13.79 -1.72
C PRO A 57 6.36 12.59 -0.79
N PHE A 58 5.67 11.58 -1.28
CA PHE A 58 5.41 10.35 -0.53
C PHE A 58 5.83 9.14 -1.36
N ASN A 59 6.16 8.06 -0.65
CA ASN A 59 6.50 6.81 -1.31
C ASN A 59 5.22 6.10 -1.75
N VAL A 60 5.34 5.35 -2.83
CA VAL A 60 4.29 4.49 -3.38
C VAL A 60 4.91 3.12 -3.62
N ALA A 61 4.20 2.07 -3.23
CA ALA A 61 4.64 0.70 -3.50
C ALA A 61 3.65 -0.02 -4.39
N THR A 62 4.17 -0.86 -5.28
CA THR A 62 3.36 -1.83 -6.03
C THR A 62 3.56 -3.21 -5.42
N LEU A 63 2.47 -3.91 -5.09
CA LEU A 63 2.52 -5.16 -4.36
C LEU A 63 1.39 -6.12 -4.72
N GLN A 64 1.56 -7.38 -4.35
CA GLN A 64 0.54 -8.41 -4.35
C GLN A 64 0.38 -8.98 -2.94
N MET A 65 -0.83 -9.46 -2.64
CA MET A 65 -1.11 -10.20 -1.41
C MET A 65 -1.47 -11.64 -1.74
N LYS A 66 -0.81 -12.58 -1.07
CA LYS A 66 -1.06 -14.02 -1.26
C LYS A 66 -2.39 -14.48 -0.64
N SER A 67 -2.92 -13.69 0.30
CA SER A 67 -4.17 -13.97 1.01
C SER A 67 -4.96 -12.70 1.24
N VAL A 68 -6.28 -12.82 1.33
CA VAL A 68 -7.16 -11.70 1.71
C VAL A 68 -7.04 -11.45 3.22
N PRO A 69 -6.59 -10.27 3.67
CA PRO A 69 -6.55 -9.92 5.08
C PRO A 69 -7.98 -9.80 5.63
N LEU A 70 -8.19 -10.26 6.87
CA LEU A 70 -9.51 -10.27 7.52
C LEU A 70 -10.18 -8.89 7.53
N GLY A 71 -9.38 -7.83 7.75
CA GLY A 71 -9.86 -6.45 7.77
C GLY A 71 -10.46 -5.95 6.45
N LEU A 72 -10.19 -6.60 5.32
CA LEU A 72 -10.70 -6.21 4.00
C LEU A 72 -11.75 -7.18 3.43
N GLN A 73 -12.09 -8.26 4.15
CA GLN A 73 -13.04 -9.28 3.68
C GLN A 73 -14.47 -8.75 3.50
N GLN A 74 -14.85 -7.68 4.20
CA GLN A 74 -16.19 -7.10 4.10
C GLN A 74 -16.35 -6.20 2.86
N ASN A 75 -15.23 -5.73 2.30
CA ASN A 75 -15.17 -4.71 1.24
C ASN A 75 -14.42 -5.23 0.00
N LEU A 76 -14.61 -6.51 -0.33
CA LEU A 76 -13.88 -7.20 -1.41
C LEU A 76 -14.16 -6.66 -2.82
N ALA A 77 -15.30 -5.97 -3.00
CA ALA A 77 -15.73 -5.37 -4.24
C ALA A 77 -15.23 -3.92 -4.42
N ASP A 78 -14.67 -3.33 -3.37
CA ASP A 78 -14.09 -1.98 -3.45
C ASP A 78 -12.79 -2.01 -4.25
N ASN A 79 -12.39 -0.85 -4.72
CA ASN A 79 -11.14 -0.68 -5.47
C ASN A 79 -10.12 0.19 -4.73
N GLU A 80 -10.50 0.73 -3.57
CA GLU A 80 -9.68 1.57 -2.71
C GLU A 80 -10.06 1.30 -1.24
N TRP A 81 -9.06 1.24 -0.36
CA TRP A 81 -9.21 1.03 1.08
C TRP A 81 -8.30 2.00 1.85
N LEU A 82 -8.86 2.64 2.87
CA LEU A 82 -8.14 3.48 3.81
C LEU A 82 -7.68 2.65 5.00
N LEU A 83 -6.38 2.60 5.23
CA LEU A 83 -5.77 1.78 6.28
C LEU A 83 -5.14 2.68 7.35
N PRO A 84 -5.72 2.78 8.56
CA PRO A 84 -5.14 3.58 9.63
C PRO A 84 -3.83 2.97 10.13
N ILE A 85 -2.81 3.81 10.34
CA ILE A 85 -1.51 3.36 10.87
C ILE A 85 -1.62 3.22 12.40
N PRO A 86 -1.39 2.03 12.98
CA PRO A 86 -1.45 1.83 14.43
C PRO A 86 -0.50 2.77 15.19
N GLY A 87 -0.98 3.36 16.28
CA GLY A 87 -0.17 4.24 17.14
C GLY A 87 0.02 5.67 16.61
N ARG A 88 -0.58 6.02 15.47
CA ARG A 88 -0.65 7.40 14.99
C ARG A 88 -2.08 7.93 15.12
N ASN A 89 -2.22 9.15 15.65
CA ASN A 89 -3.51 9.72 16.08
C ASN A 89 -4.01 10.87 15.19
N THR A 90 -3.34 11.18 14.08
CA THR A 90 -3.81 12.23 13.16
C THR A 90 -4.64 11.60 12.04
N ALA A 91 -5.72 12.28 11.63
CA ALA A 91 -6.58 11.82 10.54
C ALA A 91 -5.84 11.69 9.19
N ASP A 92 -4.65 12.28 9.09
CA ASP A 92 -3.77 12.24 7.93
C ASP A 92 -2.80 11.06 7.92
N ASP A 93 -2.73 10.27 9.00
CA ASP A 93 -1.89 9.07 9.11
C ASP A 93 -2.60 7.81 8.61
N VAL A 94 -3.15 7.90 7.39
CA VAL A 94 -3.80 6.78 6.69
C VAL A 94 -2.99 6.38 5.47
N LEU A 95 -2.81 5.08 5.29
CA LEU A 95 -2.35 4.51 4.03
C LEU A 95 -3.53 4.33 3.11
N ILE A 96 -3.31 4.44 1.80
CA ILE A 96 -4.35 4.16 0.80
C ILE A 96 -3.89 2.96 -0.01
N LEU A 97 -4.65 1.88 0.05
CA LEU A 97 -4.46 0.71 -0.80
C LEU A 97 -5.49 0.78 -1.93
N ASP A 98 -5.05 0.73 -3.18
CA ASP A 98 -5.97 0.75 -4.32
C ASP A 98 -5.55 -0.25 -5.41
N THR A 99 -6.52 -0.59 -6.26
CA THR A 99 -6.33 -1.42 -7.47
C THR A 99 -6.54 -0.63 -8.76
N HIS A 100 -7.01 0.62 -8.63
CA HIS A 100 -7.16 1.54 -9.74
C HIS A 100 -5.85 2.28 -10.00
N PHE A 101 -5.14 1.89 -11.06
CA PHE A 101 -4.05 2.69 -11.63
C PHE A 101 -4.57 3.85 -12.49
N GLU A 102 -5.77 4.38 -12.16
CA GLU A 102 -6.37 5.49 -12.89
C GLU A 102 -5.67 6.80 -12.50
N GLY A 103 -4.86 7.34 -13.40
CA GLY A 103 -4.21 8.64 -13.25
C GLY A 103 -2.83 8.72 -13.88
N ILE A 104 -2.41 9.95 -14.21
CA ILE A 104 -1.03 10.26 -14.58
C ILE A 104 -0.24 10.40 -13.27
N THR A 105 0.10 9.28 -12.62
CA THR A 105 1.06 9.31 -11.51
C THR A 105 2.46 9.23 -12.10
N ILE A 106 3.18 10.34 -12.12
CA ILE A 106 4.60 10.34 -12.48
C ILE A 106 5.34 9.65 -11.33
N LEU A 107 5.94 8.50 -11.63
CA LEU A 107 6.78 7.76 -10.71
C LEU A 107 8.24 8.16 -10.98
N HIS A 108 8.96 8.46 -9.90
CA HIS A 108 10.39 8.69 -9.96
C HIS A 108 11.12 7.50 -9.33
N ASP A 109 12.22 7.09 -9.94
CA ASP A 109 13.07 6.05 -9.37
C ASP A 109 13.69 6.55 -8.05
N PRO A 110 13.88 5.65 -7.06
CA PRO A 110 14.66 5.98 -5.87
C PRO A 110 16.09 6.36 -6.27
N VAL A 111 16.64 7.39 -5.64
CA VAL A 111 18.04 7.80 -5.85
C VAL A 111 18.94 6.64 -5.45
N PRO A 112 19.85 6.16 -6.32
CA PRO A 112 20.76 5.07 -5.97
C PRO A 112 21.67 5.50 -4.81
N SER A 113 21.70 4.66 -3.77
CA SER A 113 22.58 4.79 -2.60
C SER A 113 24.03 4.45 -2.93
#